data_AF-A0A2C9LJW1-F1
#
_entry.id   AF-A0A2C9LJW1-F1
#
_cell.length_a   1.000
_cell.length_b   1.000
_cell.length_c   1.000
_cell.angle_alpha   90.00
_cell.angle_beta   90.00
_cell.angle_gamma   90.00
#
_symmetry.space_group_name_H-M   'P 1'
#
loop_
_entity.id
_entity.type
_entity.pdbx_description
1 polymer ?
#
loop_
_entity_poly.entity_id
_entity_poly.type
_entity_poly.pdbx_seq_one_letter_code
_entity_poly.pdbx_strand_id
1 'polypeptide(L)'
;CPVNCDDCDGIGVCISDCVKGFYGDTCNEACPENCEVCENLTGICVGECDAGFYGELCELRCPLNCLDNMCNRKFGVCNPQGCEIGFYGDYCNL
;
A
#
# COMPACT_ATOMS: atom_id res chain seq x y z
N CYS A 1 -6.43 11.49 -24.02
CA CYS A 1 -5.97 11.28 -22.65
C CYS A 1 -5.11 10.03 -22.57
N PRO A 2 -4.23 9.92 -21.56
CA PRO A 2 -3.58 8.66 -21.22
C PRO A 2 -4.62 7.54 -21.01
N VAL A 3 -4.21 6.28 -21.17
CA VAL A 3 -5.14 5.14 -21.16
C VAL A 3 -5.90 5.00 -19.84
N ASN A 4 -5.26 5.32 -18.71
CA ASN A 4 -5.82 5.17 -17.37
C ASN A 4 -6.39 6.49 -16.81
N CYS A 5 -6.81 7.39 -17.69
CA CYS A 5 -7.32 8.72 -17.34
C CYS A 5 -8.57 9.06 -18.16
N ASP A 6 -9.67 9.36 -17.47
CA ASP A 6 -10.96 9.65 -18.09
C ASP A 6 -11.02 11.07 -18.69
N ASP A 7 -10.40 12.06 -18.03
CA ASP A 7 -10.36 13.45 -18.50
C ASP A 7 -8.97 14.09 -18.35
N CYS A 8 -8.52 14.78 -19.41
CA CYS A 8 -7.17 15.34 -19.49
C CYS A 8 -7.14 16.71 -20.17
N ASP A 9 -6.10 17.48 -19.85
CA ASP A 9 -5.88 18.78 -20.47
C ASP A 9 -5.31 18.67 -21.91
N GLY A 10 -5.11 19.84 -22.55
CA GLY A 10 -4.63 19.93 -23.93
C GLY A 10 -3.19 19.47 -24.16
N ILE A 11 -2.42 19.15 -23.11
CA ILE A 11 -1.05 18.63 -23.18
C ILE A 11 -0.93 17.19 -22.66
N GLY A 12 -2.04 16.59 -22.20
CA GLY A 12 -2.13 15.19 -21.81
C GLY A 12 -1.98 14.92 -20.32
N VAL A 13 -2.01 15.95 -19.47
CA VAL A 13 -2.06 15.81 -18.00
C VAL A 13 -3.46 15.37 -17.61
N CYS A 14 -3.57 14.36 -16.75
CA CYS A 14 -4.83 13.92 -16.20
C CYS A 14 -5.36 14.93 -15.18
N ILE A 15 -6.61 15.35 -15.35
CA ILE A 15 -7.29 16.27 -14.43
C ILE A 15 -8.43 15.59 -13.66
N SER A 16 -8.78 14.35 -14.05
CA SER A 16 -9.61 13.44 -13.27
C SER A 16 -8.77 12.53 -12.37
N ASP A 17 -9.44 11.71 -11.55
CA ASP A 17 -8.76 10.59 -10.87
C ASP A 17 -8.28 9.55 -11.91
N CYS A 18 -7.14 8.92 -11.64
CA CYS A 18 -6.67 7.78 -12.41
C CYS A 18 -7.55 6.55 -12.16
N VAL A 19 -7.60 5.66 -13.15
CA VAL A 19 -8.19 4.32 -12.98
C VAL A 19 -7.50 3.61 -11.82
N LYS A 20 -8.28 2.86 -11.00
CA LYS A 20 -7.77 2.09 -9.87
C LYS A 20 -6.54 1.26 -10.27
N GLY A 21 -5.48 1.34 -9.47
CA GLY A 21 -4.21 0.68 -9.74
C GLY A 21 -3.20 1.54 -10.49
N PHE A 22 -3.52 2.80 -10.83
CA PHE A 22 -2.60 3.74 -11.46
C PHE A 22 -2.55 5.09 -10.75
N TYR A 23 -1.46 5.82 -10.94
CA TYR A 23 -1.24 7.15 -10.38
C TYR A 23 -0.31 7.99 -11.28
N GLY A 24 -0.08 9.23 -10.83
CA GLY A 24 0.79 10.23 -11.45
C GLY A 24 0.04 11.16 -12.39
N ASP A 25 0.68 12.26 -12.77
CA ASP A 25 0.10 13.32 -13.61
C ASP A 25 -0.43 12.83 -14.97
N THR A 26 -0.01 11.64 -15.40
CA THR A 26 -0.46 11.02 -16.66
C THR A 26 -1.06 9.63 -16.46
N CYS A 27 -1.31 9.19 -15.23
CA CYS A 27 -1.87 7.87 -14.90
C CYS A 27 -1.12 6.67 -15.52
N ASN A 28 0.17 6.82 -15.80
CA ASN A 28 0.98 5.76 -16.42
C ASN A 28 1.79 4.96 -15.40
N GLU A 29 1.87 5.42 -14.15
CA GLU A 29 2.55 4.71 -13.08
C GLU A 29 1.57 3.74 -12.43
N ALA A 30 1.96 2.48 -12.24
CA ALA A 30 1.14 1.49 -11.55
C ALA A 30 1.31 1.64 -10.03
N CYS A 31 0.24 1.48 -9.26
CA CYS A 31 0.31 1.42 -7.80
C CYS A 31 1.34 0.36 -7.36
N PRO A 32 1.94 0.52 -6.17
CA PRO A 32 2.87 -0.45 -5.62
C PRO A 32 2.30 -1.88 -5.60
N GLU A 33 3.19 -2.86 -5.68
CA GLU A 33 2.79 -4.26 -5.49
C GLU A 33 2.22 -4.44 -4.07
N ASN A 34 1.23 -5.33 -3.90
CA ASN A 34 0.53 -5.55 -2.63
C ASN A 34 -0.33 -4.36 -2.17
N CYS A 35 -0.67 -3.45 -3.08
CA CYS A 35 -1.46 -2.25 -2.81
C CYS A 35 -2.53 -2.05 -3.88
N GLU A 36 -3.79 -2.23 -3.49
CA GLU A 36 -4.91 -2.19 -4.43
C GLU A 36 -5.34 -0.76 -4.81
N VAL A 37 -5.11 0.21 -3.91
CA VAL A 37 -5.47 1.63 -4.07
C VAL A 37 -4.34 2.49 -3.54
N CYS A 38 -3.79 3.32 -4.42
CA CYS A 38 -2.79 4.31 -4.09
C CYS A 38 -3.26 5.73 -4.39
N GLU A 39 -2.61 6.71 -3.76
CA GLU A 39 -2.91 8.12 -3.90
C GLU A 39 -2.57 8.56 -5.33
N ASN A 40 -3.51 9.28 -5.95
CA ASN A 40 -3.49 9.60 -7.37
C ASN A 40 -2.23 10.34 -7.84
N LEU A 41 -1.54 11.07 -6.95
CA LEU A 41 -0.35 11.84 -7.30
C LEU A 41 0.96 11.16 -6.87
N THR A 42 1.04 10.71 -5.61
CA THR A 42 2.29 10.19 -5.05
C THR A 42 2.47 8.68 -5.19
N GLY A 43 1.39 7.93 -5.45
CA GLY A 43 1.43 6.47 -5.44
C GLY A 43 1.50 5.87 -4.03
N ILE A 44 1.37 6.67 -2.97
CA ILE A 44 1.31 6.17 -1.58
C ILE A 44 0.02 5.38 -1.39
N CYS A 45 0.10 4.19 -0.79
CA CYS A 45 -1.08 3.38 -0.55
C CYS A 45 -2.07 4.09 0.38
N VAL A 46 -3.38 4.00 0.11
CA VAL A 46 -4.41 4.66 0.94
C VAL A 46 -5.25 3.65 1.72
N GLY A 47 -5.28 2.39 1.29
CA GLY A 47 -5.99 1.27 1.95
C GLY A 47 -5.07 0.35 2.74
N GLU A 48 -5.53 -0.84 3.13
CA GLU A 48 -4.65 -1.87 3.70
C GLU A 48 -3.68 -2.42 2.64
N CYS A 49 -2.55 -2.93 3.09
CA CYS A 49 -1.68 -3.76 2.24
C CYS A 49 -2.25 -5.17 2.15
N ASP A 50 -1.82 -5.93 1.14
CA ASP A 50 -2.09 -7.37 1.13
C ASP A 50 -1.54 -8.02 2.41
N ALA A 51 -2.20 -9.09 2.86
CA ALA A 51 -1.85 -9.77 4.10
C ALA A 51 -0.37 -10.16 4.12
N GLY A 52 0.33 -9.81 5.21
CA GLY A 52 1.76 -10.03 5.35
C GLY A 52 2.65 -8.89 4.85
N PHE A 53 2.08 -7.76 4.40
CA PHE A 53 2.85 -6.59 3.96
C PHE A 53 2.52 -5.31 4.73
N TYR A 54 3.50 -4.40 4.77
CA TYR A 54 3.39 -3.08 5.38
C TYR A 54 4.36 -2.10 4.70
N GLY A 55 4.32 -0.84 5.11
CA GLY A 55 5.05 0.28 4.53
C GLY A 55 4.09 1.31 3.93
N GLU A 56 4.62 2.46 3.54
CA GLU A 56 3.82 3.46 2.81
C GLU A 56 3.47 2.98 1.40
N LEU A 57 4.26 2.03 0.86
CA LEU A 57 4.11 1.44 -0.47
C LEU A 57 3.88 -0.09 -0.40
N CYS A 58 3.54 -0.65 0.77
CA CYS A 58 3.32 -2.09 0.95
C CYS A 58 4.52 -2.98 0.52
N GLU A 59 5.73 -2.44 0.64
CA GLU A 59 6.96 -3.02 0.12
C GLU A 59 7.70 -3.89 1.15
N LEU A 60 7.32 -3.81 2.43
CA LEU A 60 7.95 -4.52 3.54
C LEU A 60 7.08 -5.69 3.99
N ARG A 61 7.70 -6.77 4.47
CA ARG A 61 6.98 -7.95 4.99
C ARG A 61 6.76 -7.86 6.48
N CYS A 62 5.56 -8.16 6.95
CA CYS A 62 5.25 -8.27 8.37
C CYS A 62 6.22 -9.25 9.07
N PRO A 63 6.55 -9.00 10.35
CA PRO A 63 7.30 -9.96 11.16
C PRO A 63 6.64 -11.34 11.17
N LEU A 64 7.46 -12.40 11.12
CA LEU A 64 6.99 -13.77 10.93
C LEU A 64 6.00 -14.24 12.01
N ASN A 65 6.22 -13.83 13.26
CA ASN A 65 5.44 -14.33 14.39
C ASN A 65 4.33 -13.36 14.82
N CYS A 66 3.95 -12.41 13.96
CA CYS A 66 2.67 -11.70 14.14
C CYS A 66 1.51 -12.68 13.90
N LEU A 67 0.47 -12.63 14.72
CA LEU A 67 -0.72 -13.44 14.51
C LEU A 67 -1.36 -13.17 13.15
N ASP A 68 -1.75 -14.24 12.45
CA ASP A 68 -2.35 -14.23 11.10
C ASP A 68 -1.51 -13.50 10.03
N ASN A 69 -0.20 -13.33 10.25
CA ASN A 69 0.66 -12.47 9.43
C ASN A 69 0.15 -11.02 9.30
N MET A 70 -0.60 -10.55 10.29
CA MET A 70 -1.14 -9.19 10.29
C MET A 70 -0.26 -8.28 11.14
N CYS A 71 0.12 -7.15 10.55
CA CYS A 71 0.83 -6.09 11.23
C CYS A 71 0.29 -4.73 10.81
N ASN A 72 0.58 -3.71 11.61
CA ASN A 72 0.17 -2.35 11.29
C ASN A 72 0.75 -1.92 9.94
N ARG A 73 -0.13 -1.45 9.05
CA ARG A 73 0.22 -1.05 7.69
C ARG A 73 1.39 -0.08 7.59
N LYS A 74 1.54 0.85 8.52
CA LYS A 74 2.59 1.88 8.44
C LYS A 74 3.87 1.47 9.14
N PHE A 75 3.76 0.87 10.32
CA PHE A 75 4.88 0.67 11.23
C PHE A 75 5.35 -0.78 11.33
N GLY A 76 4.59 -1.74 10.81
CA GLY A 76 4.93 -3.17 10.86
C GLY A 76 4.82 -3.80 12.24
N VAL A 77 4.25 -3.10 13.23
CA VAL A 77 4.04 -3.63 14.58
C VAL A 77 2.89 -4.63 14.58
N CYS A 78 3.02 -5.74 15.31
CA CYS A 78 2.00 -6.79 15.37
C CYS A 78 0.81 -6.42 16.26
N ASN A 79 0.85 -5.29 16.97
CA ASN A 79 -0.28 -4.80 17.76
C ASN A 79 -1.35 -4.16 16.84
N PRO A 80 -2.65 -4.40 17.08
CA PRO A 80 -3.24 -5.05 18.26
C PRO A 80 -3.41 -6.58 18.17
N GLN A 81 -3.08 -7.22 17.05
CA GLN A 81 -3.27 -8.66 16.86
C GLN A 81 -2.47 -9.48 17.88
N GLY A 82 -1.23 -9.08 18.13
CA GLY A 82 -0.31 -9.72 19.05
C GLY A 82 0.56 -10.78 18.38
N CYS A 83 1.25 -11.54 19.22
CA CYS A 83 2.26 -12.52 18.81
C CYS A 83 1.74 -13.95 18.86
N GLU A 84 2.31 -14.80 18.01
CA GLU A 84 2.22 -16.25 18.17
C GLU A 84 2.77 -16.69 19.55
N ILE A 85 2.31 -17.85 20.03
CA ILE A 85 2.67 -18.35 21.37
C ILE A 85 4.19 -18.52 21.47
N GLY A 86 4.78 -17.85 22.47
CA GLY A 86 6.22 -17.93 22.76
C GLY A 86 7.04 -16.76 22.22
N PHE A 87 6.42 -15.82 21.50
CA PHE A 87 7.07 -14.62 20.99
C PHE A 87 6.55 -13.35 21.69
N TYR A 88 7.42 -12.33 21.75
CA TYR A 88 7.17 -11.09 22.50
C TYR A 88 7.71 -9.85 21.79
N GLY A 89 7.34 -8.67 22.32
CA GLY A 89 7.71 -7.36 21.80
C GLY A 89 6.79 -6.86 20.68
N ASP A 90 6.93 -5.60 20.30
CA ASP A 90 6.04 -4.95 19.32
C ASP A 90 6.09 -5.58 17.92
N TYR A 91 7.17 -6.31 17.63
CA TYR A 91 7.43 -6.98 16.36
C TYR A 91 7.50 -8.52 16.49
N CYS A 92 7.18 -9.09 17.66
CA CYS A 92 7.18 -10.54 17.88
C CYS A 92 8.49 -11.26 17.50
N ASN A 93 9.63 -10.60 17.73
CA ASN A 93 10.96 -11.12 17.40
C ASN A 93 11.79 -11.49 18.64
N LEU A 94 11.20 -11.40 19.85
CA LEU A 94 11.82 -11.69 21.14
C LEU A 94 11.23 -12.95 21.78
#